data_AF-A0A7Y8HUW4-F1
#
_entry.id   AF-A0A7Y8HUW4-F1
#
_cell.length_a   1.000
_cell.length_b   1.000
_cell.length_c   1.000
_cell.angle_alpha   90.00
_cell.angle_beta   90.00
_cell.angle_gamma   90.00
#
_symmetry.space_group_name_H-M   'P 1'
#
loop_
_entity.id
_entity.type
_entity.pdbx_description
1 polymer ?
#
loop_
_entity_poly.entity_id
_entity_poly.type
_entity_poly.pdbx_seq_one_letter_code
_entity_poly.pdbx_strand_id
1 'polypeptide(L)'
;MKTGGSGGGTTITGLNFEKKVDFREIITAIPGYGLKKVPHKAGLGVFFENKLVARCFRKHDFYRFLDEEGVEWKHVISKKLLPDDALLVIVRETLFIIEVKYQQVAGSVDEKLQTCDFKRKQYLKLVAPLGIKVEYVYVLSDWFKKPEYKDVLNYIHSVNCHYKFNELPLSWLGLPIKKS
;
A
#
# COMPACT_ATOMS: atom_id res chain seq x y z
N MET A 1 -27.70 25.08 -32.17
CA MET A 1 -27.71 25.13 -30.70
C MET A 1 -26.50 24.35 -30.21
N LYS A 2 -25.46 25.02 -29.72
CA LYS A 2 -24.23 24.39 -29.20
C LYS A 2 -24.39 24.25 -27.68
N THR A 3 -24.59 23.03 -27.21
CA THR A 3 -24.47 22.63 -25.79
C THR A 3 -23.09 21.98 -25.67
N GLY A 4 -22.13 22.44 -24.87
CA GLY A 4 -22.19 23.00 -23.53
C GLY A 4 -21.04 22.29 -22.80
N GLY A 5 -19.91 22.97 -22.62
CA GLY A 5 -18.71 22.39 -22.03
C GLY A 5 -18.87 22.11 -20.54
N SER A 6 -18.09 21.17 -20.03
CA SER A 6 -17.77 21.04 -18.61
C SER A 6 -16.42 20.33 -18.49
N GLY A 7 -15.36 21.11 -18.31
CA GLY A 7 -14.02 20.60 -18.04
C GLY A 7 -13.99 19.95 -16.66
N GLY A 8 -13.75 18.64 -16.62
CA GLY A 8 -13.30 17.96 -15.42
C GLY A 8 -11.78 17.99 -15.39
N GLY A 9 -11.20 18.94 -14.64
CA GLY A 9 -9.78 18.86 -14.30
C GLY A 9 -9.56 17.60 -13.46
N THR A 10 -9.04 16.54 -14.08
CA THR A 10 -8.70 15.27 -13.41
C THR A 10 -7.50 15.49 -12.50
N THR A 11 -7.73 16.09 -11.35
CA THR A 11 -6.77 16.02 -10.24
C THR A 11 -6.84 14.61 -9.68
N ILE A 12 -5.88 13.76 -10.06
CA ILE A 12 -5.75 12.42 -9.50
C ILE A 12 -5.34 12.57 -8.03
N THR A 13 -6.28 12.40 -7.12
CA THR A 13 -6.08 12.55 -5.67
C THR A 13 -5.66 11.25 -4.96
N GLY A 14 -5.73 10.12 -5.66
CA GLY A 14 -5.40 8.81 -5.12
C GLY A 14 -5.09 7.75 -6.18
N LEU A 15 -4.74 6.56 -5.69
CA LEU A 15 -4.30 5.43 -6.49
C LEU A 15 -5.50 4.51 -6.79
N ASN A 16 -5.95 4.44 -8.05
CA ASN A 16 -7.11 3.64 -8.46
C ASN A 16 -6.71 2.20 -8.88
N PHE A 17 -7.25 1.22 -8.18
CA PHE A 17 -7.04 -0.23 -8.32
C PHE A 17 -8.32 -0.97 -8.77
N GLU A 18 -9.14 -0.38 -9.64
CA GLU A 18 -10.42 -0.98 -10.10
C GLU A 18 -10.27 -2.37 -10.76
N LYS A 19 -9.03 -2.79 -11.08
CA LYS A 19 -8.66 -4.14 -11.53
C LYS A 19 -7.42 -4.60 -10.75
N LYS A 20 -6.87 -5.77 -11.10
CA LYS A 20 -5.53 -6.21 -10.65
C LYS A 20 -4.43 -5.35 -11.29
N VAL A 21 -4.50 -4.04 -11.07
CA VAL A 21 -3.54 -3.05 -11.57
C VAL A 21 -2.39 -2.97 -10.58
N ASP A 22 -1.20 -2.87 -11.14
CA ASP A 22 0.06 -2.84 -10.44
C ASP A 22 0.28 -1.46 -9.79
N PHE A 23 0.63 -1.39 -8.48
CA PHE A 23 0.94 -0.11 -7.80
C PHE A 23 1.91 0.78 -8.59
N ARG A 24 2.89 0.16 -9.28
CA ARG A 24 3.91 0.87 -10.06
C ARG A 24 3.31 1.56 -11.27
N GLU A 25 2.39 0.90 -11.96
CA GLU A 25 1.68 1.49 -13.10
C GLU A 25 0.87 2.70 -12.63
N ILE A 26 0.13 2.54 -11.53
CA ILE A 26 -0.74 3.59 -10.99
C ILE A 26 0.08 4.81 -10.56
N ILE A 27 1.15 4.63 -9.78
CA ILE A 27 1.95 5.76 -9.27
C ILE A 27 2.67 6.50 -10.41
N THR A 28 3.12 5.80 -11.46
CA THR A 28 3.77 6.45 -12.62
C THR A 28 2.81 7.21 -13.52
N ALA A 29 1.52 6.89 -13.47
CA ALA A 29 0.49 7.62 -14.21
C ALA A 29 0.16 8.98 -13.57
N ILE A 30 0.54 9.21 -12.31
CA ILE A 30 0.26 10.46 -11.60
C ILE A 30 1.30 11.53 -11.99
N PRO A 31 0.87 12.70 -12.51
CA PRO A 31 1.80 13.77 -12.86
C PRO A 31 2.71 14.18 -11.70
N GLY A 32 4.01 14.31 -12.00
CA GLY A 32 5.04 14.68 -11.02
C GLY A 32 5.66 13.48 -10.28
N TYR A 33 5.01 12.30 -10.31
CA TYR A 33 5.57 11.08 -9.76
C TYR A 33 6.48 10.35 -10.75
N GLY A 34 7.48 9.63 -10.21
CA GLY A 34 8.35 8.76 -10.98
C GLY A 34 8.92 7.63 -10.13
N LEU A 35 9.23 6.51 -10.78
CA LEU A 35 9.89 5.36 -10.16
C LEU A 35 11.30 5.19 -10.73
N LYS A 36 12.29 5.10 -9.85
CA LYS A 36 13.69 4.88 -10.25
C LYS A 36 14.38 3.96 -9.25
N LYS A 37 15.31 3.13 -9.74
CA LYS A 37 16.24 2.42 -8.85
C LYS A 37 17.13 3.43 -8.14
N VAL A 38 17.36 3.22 -6.86
CA VAL A 38 18.32 4.01 -6.09
C VAL A 38 19.58 3.15 -5.91
N PRO A 39 20.77 3.63 -6.31
CA PRO A 39 22.01 2.87 -6.16
C PRO A 39 22.20 2.38 -4.72
N HIS A 40 22.63 1.12 -4.55
CA HIS A 40 22.88 0.49 -3.25
C HIS A 40 21.68 0.43 -2.29
N LYS A 41 20.46 0.60 -2.80
CA LYS A 41 19.22 0.55 -2.01
C LYS A 41 18.27 -0.50 -2.57
N ALA A 42 17.69 -1.30 -1.69
CA ALA A 42 16.65 -2.28 -2.03
C ALA A 42 15.34 -1.61 -2.52
N GLY A 43 14.60 -2.31 -3.38
CA GLY A 43 13.33 -1.83 -3.93
C GLY A 43 13.50 -0.73 -4.98
N LEU A 44 12.43 0.05 -5.20
CA LEU A 44 12.44 1.22 -6.08
C LEU A 44 12.18 2.48 -5.24
N GLY A 45 12.86 3.57 -5.57
CA GLY A 45 12.54 4.89 -5.07
C GLY A 45 11.33 5.46 -5.78
N VAL A 46 10.41 6.01 -5.00
CA VAL A 46 9.26 6.82 -5.45
C VAL A 46 9.65 8.27 -5.31
N PHE A 47 9.67 8.98 -6.44
CA PHE A 47 10.05 10.38 -6.52
C PHE A 47 8.81 11.21 -6.82
N PHE A 48 8.69 12.37 -6.17
CA PHE A 48 7.75 13.42 -6.55
C PHE A 48 8.56 14.68 -6.83
N GLU A 49 8.42 15.24 -8.04
CA GLU A 49 9.17 16.42 -8.49
C GLU A 49 10.69 16.29 -8.24
N ASN A 50 11.25 15.14 -8.62
CA ASN A 50 12.66 14.74 -8.42
C ASN A 50 13.12 14.57 -6.95
N LYS A 51 12.24 14.74 -5.96
CA LYS A 51 12.53 14.45 -4.56
C LYS A 51 12.11 13.02 -4.20
N LEU A 52 12.99 12.25 -3.57
CA LEU A 52 12.64 10.94 -3.04
C LEU A 52 11.64 11.09 -1.88
N VAL A 53 10.45 10.52 -2.02
CA VAL A 53 9.36 10.63 -1.03
C VAL A 53 9.03 9.30 -0.36
N ALA A 54 9.26 8.18 -1.05
CA ALA A 54 9.04 6.86 -0.50
C ALA A 54 9.95 5.82 -1.18
N ARG A 55 10.03 4.62 -0.61
CA ARG A 55 10.58 3.42 -1.24
C ARG A 55 9.49 2.36 -1.33
N CYS A 56 9.31 1.75 -2.50
CA CYS A 56 8.39 0.63 -2.66
C CYS A 56 9.15 -0.70 -2.77
N PHE A 57 8.64 -1.72 -2.10
CA PHE A 57 9.21 -3.05 -2.02
C PHE A 57 8.18 -4.09 -2.44
N ARG A 58 8.61 -5.06 -3.25
CA ARG A 58 7.81 -6.25 -3.58
C ARG A 58 8.48 -7.51 -3.14
N LYS A 59 7.70 -8.42 -2.56
CA LYS A 59 8.16 -9.78 -2.24
C LYS A 59 9.51 -9.76 -1.52
N HIS A 60 10.59 -10.17 -2.19
CA HIS A 60 11.94 -10.25 -1.63
C HIS A 60 12.64 -8.90 -1.46
N ASP A 61 12.19 -7.82 -2.12
CA ASP A 61 12.76 -6.48 -1.95
C ASP A 61 12.70 -6.02 -0.48
N PHE A 62 11.62 -6.36 0.22
CA PHE A 62 11.45 -5.98 1.62
C PHE A 62 12.50 -6.66 2.50
N TYR A 63 12.81 -7.93 2.24
CA TYR A 63 13.86 -8.64 2.99
C TYR A 63 15.26 -8.15 2.64
N ARG A 64 15.48 -7.69 1.40
CA ARG A 64 16.73 -7.01 1.04
C ARG A 64 16.87 -5.67 1.75
N PHE A 65 15.76 -4.95 1.97
CA PHE A 65 15.74 -3.75 2.80
C PHE A 65 16.06 -4.07 4.27
N LEU A 66 15.49 -5.14 4.83
CA LEU A 66 15.84 -5.56 6.19
C LEU A 66 17.34 -5.89 6.31
N ASP A 67 17.90 -6.61 5.35
CA ASP A 67 19.33 -6.94 5.28
C ASP A 67 20.21 -5.67 5.15
N GLU A 68 19.80 -4.72 4.30
CA GLU A 68 20.43 -3.41 4.15
C GLU A 68 20.49 -2.61 5.47
N GLU A 69 19.45 -2.70 6.29
CA GLU A 69 19.36 -2.02 7.59
C GLU A 69 19.87 -2.89 8.76
N GLY A 70 20.51 -4.03 8.48
CA GLY A 70 21.11 -4.90 9.50
C GLY A 70 20.11 -5.72 10.33
N VAL A 71 18.87 -5.91 9.84
CA VAL A 71 17.84 -6.70 10.52
C VAL A 71 17.88 -8.16 10.08
N GLU A 72 18.33 -9.02 10.99
CA GLU A 72 18.30 -10.48 10.81
C GLU A 72 16.90 -11.05 11.05
N TRP A 73 16.05 -11.01 10.02
CA TRP A 73 14.63 -11.42 10.13
C TRP A 73 14.41 -12.83 10.71
N LYS A 74 15.37 -13.76 10.53
CA LYS A 74 15.29 -15.14 11.03
C LYS A 74 15.27 -15.22 12.56
N HIS A 75 15.82 -14.23 13.25
CA HIS A 75 15.77 -14.13 14.70
C HIS A 75 14.49 -13.46 15.21
N VAL A 76 13.71 -12.83 14.31
CA VAL A 76 12.52 -12.05 14.67
C VAL A 76 11.23 -12.84 14.42
N ILE A 77 11.15 -13.56 13.30
CA ILE A 77 9.97 -14.36 12.91
C ILE A 77 10.37 -15.70 12.31
N SER A 78 9.48 -16.68 12.43
CA SER A 78 9.75 -18.06 12.01
C SER A 78 9.49 -18.34 10.52
N LYS A 79 8.78 -17.46 9.80
CA LYS A 79 8.45 -17.64 8.37
C LYS A 79 8.30 -16.31 7.65
N LYS A 80 8.85 -16.20 6.45
CA LYS A 80 8.72 -14.99 5.62
C LYS A 80 7.26 -14.72 5.25
N LEU A 81 6.83 -13.48 5.47
CA LEU A 81 5.65 -12.88 4.87
C LEU A 81 6.08 -12.00 3.70
N LEU A 82 5.62 -12.33 2.50
CA LEU A 82 5.91 -11.56 1.29
C LEU A 82 4.73 -10.61 1.04
N PRO A 83 4.92 -9.29 1.14
CA PRO A 83 3.87 -8.35 0.79
C PRO A 83 3.69 -8.32 -0.73
N ASP A 84 2.45 -8.09 -1.17
CA ASP A 84 2.15 -7.79 -2.57
C ASP A 84 2.84 -6.46 -2.95
N ASP A 85 2.53 -5.42 -2.18
CA ASP A 85 3.20 -4.13 -2.22
C ASP A 85 3.46 -3.62 -0.80
N ALA A 86 4.66 -3.09 -0.57
CA ALA A 86 5.00 -2.37 0.65
C ALA A 86 5.60 -1.01 0.29
N LEU A 87 5.20 0.05 0.99
CA LEU A 87 5.61 1.41 0.74
C LEU A 87 6.13 2.05 2.03
N LEU A 88 7.43 2.29 2.10
CA LEU A 88 8.05 3.06 3.18
C LEU A 88 8.02 4.55 2.83
N VAL A 89 7.13 5.29 3.48
CA VAL A 89 7.00 6.74 3.31
C VAL A 89 7.98 7.43 4.25
N ILE A 90 9.01 8.04 3.67
CA ILE A 90 10.21 8.50 4.40
C ILE A 90 9.84 9.59 5.41
N VAL A 91 9.04 10.58 4.99
CA VAL A 91 8.64 11.71 5.84
C VAL A 91 7.77 11.33 7.04
N ARG A 92 7.20 10.12 7.04
CA ARG A 92 6.35 9.61 8.12
C ARG A 92 7.00 8.49 8.93
N GLU A 93 8.18 8.01 8.51
CA GLU A 93 8.82 6.82 9.09
C GLU A 93 7.83 5.65 9.20
N THR A 94 6.98 5.49 8.18
CA THR A 94 5.85 4.55 8.20
C THR A 94 5.92 3.63 7.00
N LEU A 95 5.92 2.33 7.28
CA LEU A 95 5.79 1.25 6.31
C LEU A 95 4.31 0.90 6.13
N PHE A 96 3.78 1.21 4.95
CA PHE A 96 2.45 0.77 4.53
C PHE A 96 2.55 -0.60 3.86
N ILE A 97 1.86 -1.59 4.39
CA ILE A 97 1.64 -2.88 3.73
C ILE A 97 0.30 -2.79 2.99
N ILE A 98 0.35 -2.84 1.66
CA ILE A 98 -0.79 -2.65 0.79
C ILE A 98 -1.13 -4.00 0.16
N GLU A 99 -2.31 -4.51 0.45
CA GLU A 99 -2.80 -5.74 -0.16
C GLU A 99 -4.10 -5.53 -0.92
N VAL A 100 -4.04 -5.76 -2.23
CA VAL A 100 -5.19 -5.65 -3.11
C VAL A 100 -5.98 -6.96 -3.06
N LYS A 101 -7.28 -6.89 -2.77
CA LYS A 101 -8.20 -8.01 -2.82
C LYS A 101 -9.29 -7.71 -3.83
N TYR A 102 -9.23 -8.43 -4.94
CA TYR A 102 -10.20 -8.37 -6.01
C TYR A 102 -10.97 -9.69 -6.07
N GLN A 103 -12.30 -9.62 -6.06
CA GLN A 103 -13.17 -10.79 -6.05
C GLN A 103 -14.40 -10.54 -6.93
N GLN A 104 -14.83 -11.54 -7.70
CA GLN A 104 -16.02 -11.47 -8.58
C GLN A 104 -17.02 -12.61 -8.33
N VAL A 105 -16.59 -13.67 -7.66
CA VAL A 105 -17.40 -14.84 -7.29
C VAL A 105 -17.05 -15.25 -5.86
N ALA A 106 -17.94 -15.96 -5.16
CA ALA A 106 -17.64 -16.45 -3.82
C ALA A 106 -16.41 -17.39 -3.83
N GLY A 107 -15.56 -17.33 -2.80
CA GLY A 107 -14.37 -18.18 -2.74
C GLY A 107 -13.41 -17.84 -1.59
N SER A 108 -12.27 -18.55 -1.54
CA SER A 108 -11.28 -18.53 -0.43
C SER A 108 -10.63 -17.19 -0.06
N VAL A 109 -10.99 -16.09 -0.74
CA VAL A 109 -10.54 -14.75 -0.38
C VAL A 109 -11.26 -14.25 0.88
N ASP A 110 -12.49 -14.70 1.08
CA ASP A 110 -13.37 -14.25 2.17
C ASP A 110 -12.79 -14.59 3.55
N GLU A 111 -12.17 -15.76 3.71
CA GLU A 111 -11.52 -16.20 4.97
C GLU A 111 -10.26 -15.40 5.31
N LYS A 112 -9.59 -14.81 4.30
CA LYS A 112 -8.23 -14.26 4.47
C LYS A 112 -8.21 -12.84 5.00
N LEU A 113 -9.32 -12.11 4.96
CA LEU A 113 -9.42 -10.72 5.44
C LEU A 113 -9.11 -10.58 6.94
N GLN A 114 -9.39 -11.63 7.72
CA GLN A 114 -9.12 -11.66 9.17
C GLN A 114 -7.63 -11.76 9.50
N THR A 115 -6.78 -12.18 8.55
CA THR A 115 -5.34 -12.41 8.81
C THR A 115 -4.51 -11.14 8.92
N CYS A 116 -5.10 -9.97 8.63
CA CYS A 116 -4.40 -8.69 8.64
C CYS A 116 -3.74 -8.37 9.98
N ASP A 117 -4.38 -8.67 11.11
CA ASP A 117 -3.82 -8.39 12.44
C ASP A 117 -2.52 -9.16 12.68
N PHE A 118 -2.55 -10.47 12.40
CA PHE A 118 -1.37 -11.31 12.52
C PHE A 118 -0.23 -10.81 11.62
N LYS A 119 -0.54 -10.53 10.35
CA LYS A 119 0.45 -10.03 9.38
C LYS A 119 1.04 -8.70 9.82
N ARG A 120 0.22 -7.71 10.18
CA ARG A 120 0.67 -6.39 10.66
C ARG A 120 1.61 -6.54 11.85
N LYS A 121 1.25 -7.37 12.84
CA LYS A 121 2.09 -7.65 14.01
C LYS A 121 3.44 -8.27 13.62
N GLN A 122 3.50 -9.13 12.60
CA GLN A 122 4.79 -9.66 12.14
C GLN A 122 5.64 -8.59 11.45
N TYR A 123 5.05 -7.77 10.59
CA TYR A 123 5.78 -6.65 9.97
C TYR A 123 6.27 -5.66 11.01
N LEU A 124 5.46 -5.36 12.03
CA LEU A 124 5.86 -4.49 13.14
C LEU A 124 7.07 -5.03 13.89
N LYS A 125 7.11 -6.33 14.20
CA LYS A 125 8.30 -6.96 14.82
C LYS A 125 9.54 -6.80 13.94
N LEU A 126 9.41 -7.00 12.63
CA LEU A 126 10.53 -6.91 11.68
C LEU A 126 11.14 -5.51 11.63
N VAL A 127 10.33 -4.45 11.74
CA VAL A 127 10.83 -3.07 11.61
C VAL A 127 10.95 -2.34 12.94
N ALA A 128 10.58 -2.96 14.06
CA ALA A 128 10.71 -2.40 15.39
C ALA A 128 12.14 -1.93 15.73
N PRO A 129 13.23 -2.67 15.39
CA PRO A 129 14.59 -2.18 15.62
C PRO A 129 14.95 -0.90 14.87
N LEU A 130 14.20 -0.59 13.80
CA LEU A 130 14.41 0.57 12.94
C LEU A 130 13.58 1.78 13.38
N GLY A 131 12.74 1.64 14.42
CA GLY A 131 11.82 2.70 14.87
C GLY A 131 10.68 3.01 13.88
N ILE A 132 10.48 2.17 12.86
CA ILE A 132 9.49 2.38 11.80
C ILE A 132 8.10 1.95 12.26
N LYS A 133 7.08 2.78 11.96
CA LYS A 133 5.67 2.44 12.19
C LYS A 133 5.14 1.54 11.08
N VAL A 134 4.12 0.73 11.36
CA VAL A 134 3.49 -0.14 10.35
C VAL A 134 2.00 0.13 10.27
N GLU A 135 1.56 0.43 9.05
CA GLU A 135 0.15 0.53 8.69
C GLU A 135 -0.19 -0.58 7.71
N TYR A 136 -1.27 -1.33 7.96
CA TYR A 136 -1.70 -2.41 7.08
C TYR A 136 -3.04 -2.03 6.45
N VAL A 137 -3.09 -1.97 5.12
CA VAL A 137 -4.28 -1.54 4.37
C VAL A 137 -4.65 -2.54 3.29
N TYR A 138 -5.94 -2.90 3.26
CA TYR A 138 -6.54 -3.56 2.12
C TYR A 138 -7.07 -2.55 1.10
N VAL A 139 -6.83 -2.82 -0.17
CA VAL A 139 -7.61 -2.21 -1.25
C VAL A 139 -8.61 -3.25 -1.74
N LEU A 140 -9.88 -3.04 -1.45
CA LEU A 140 -10.97 -3.98 -1.69
C LEU A 140 -11.76 -3.58 -2.94
N SER A 141 -12.13 -4.56 -3.76
CA SER A 141 -13.14 -4.34 -4.82
C SER A 141 -14.54 -4.16 -4.24
N ASP A 142 -15.45 -3.59 -5.03
CA ASP A 142 -16.86 -3.39 -4.65
C ASP A 142 -17.60 -4.65 -4.21
N TRP A 143 -17.11 -5.84 -4.59
CA TRP A 143 -17.63 -7.12 -4.09
C TRP A 143 -17.73 -7.18 -2.56
N PHE A 144 -16.77 -6.59 -1.85
CA PHE A 144 -16.72 -6.62 -0.38
C PHE A 144 -17.66 -5.59 0.27
N LYS A 145 -18.46 -4.84 -0.51
CA LYS A 145 -19.51 -3.95 0.00
C LYS A 145 -20.78 -4.69 0.40
N LYS A 146 -20.88 -6.00 0.10
CA LYS A 146 -22.07 -6.79 0.47
C LYS A 146 -22.25 -6.82 2.00
N PRO A 147 -23.50 -6.85 2.49
CA PRO A 147 -23.79 -6.82 3.94
C PRO A 147 -23.10 -7.93 4.75
N GLU A 148 -22.89 -9.10 4.15
CA GLU A 148 -22.21 -10.25 4.79
C GLU A 148 -20.77 -9.96 5.24
N TYR A 149 -20.10 -8.94 4.67
CA TYR A 149 -18.74 -8.57 5.05
C TYR A 149 -18.68 -7.54 6.20
N LYS A 150 -19.82 -7.04 6.69
CA LYS A 150 -19.86 -5.98 7.71
C LYS A 150 -19.00 -6.32 8.94
N ASP A 151 -19.09 -7.55 9.44
CA ASP A 151 -18.39 -7.94 10.67
C ASP A 151 -16.88 -8.04 10.47
N VAL A 152 -16.43 -8.57 9.33
CA VAL A 152 -14.99 -8.62 9.02
C VAL A 152 -14.42 -7.24 8.73
N LEU A 153 -15.18 -6.34 8.09
CA LEU A 153 -14.77 -4.96 7.88
C LEU A 153 -14.63 -4.20 9.21
N ASN A 154 -15.58 -4.38 10.12
CA ASN A 154 -15.49 -3.82 11.48
C ASN A 154 -14.30 -4.38 12.26
N TYR A 155 -14.03 -5.69 12.13
CA TYR A 155 -12.87 -6.33 12.73
C TYR A 155 -11.54 -5.76 12.22
N ILE A 156 -11.41 -5.52 10.91
CA ILE A 156 -10.21 -4.90 10.32
C ILE A 156 -9.90 -3.57 11.02
N HIS A 157 -10.91 -2.73 11.26
CA HIS A 157 -10.71 -1.47 11.98
C HIS A 157 -10.41 -1.66 13.47
N SER A 158 -11.08 -2.59 14.15
CA SER A 158 -10.87 -2.81 15.59
C SER A 158 -9.46 -3.30 15.92
N VAL A 159 -8.78 -3.92 14.95
CA VAL A 159 -7.41 -4.39 15.12
C VAL A 159 -6.35 -3.42 14.61
N ASN A 160 -6.65 -2.15 14.31
CA ASN A 160 -5.69 -1.20 13.71
C ASN A 160 -5.15 -1.66 12.34
N CYS A 161 -6.04 -2.22 11.53
CA CYS A 161 -5.84 -2.33 10.09
C CYS A 161 -6.86 -1.42 9.37
N HIS A 162 -6.61 -1.20 8.09
CA HIS A 162 -7.41 -0.30 7.28
C HIS A 162 -7.91 -1.02 6.03
N TYR A 163 -9.00 -0.51 5.47
CA TYR A 163 -9.40 -0.85 4.12
C TYR A 163 -9.87 0.41 3.41
N LYS A 164 -9.75 0.39 2.08
CA LYS A 164 -10.34 1.35 1.16
C LYS A 164 -10.95 0.59 -0.02
N PHE A 165 -12.02 1.12 -0.60
CA PHE A 165 -12.64 0.52 -1.76
C PHE A 165 -12.10 1.16 -3.03
N ASN A 166 -11.56 0.32 -3.93
CA ASN A 166 -11.01 0.64 -5.25
C ASN A 166 -9.86 1.65 -5.29
N GLU A 167 -9.77 2.61 -4.37
CA GLU A 167 -8.79 3.69 -4.39
C GLU A 167 -8.04 3.80 -3.06
N LEU A 168 -6.74 4.11 -3.10
CA LEU A 168 -5.95 4.50 -1.93
C LEU A 168 -5.51 5.97 -2.05
N PRO A 169 -6.07 6.89 -1.25
CA PRO A 169 -5.73 8.32 -1.34
C PRO A 169 -4.25 8.59 -1.06
N LEU A 170 -3.60 9.43 -1.88
CA LEU A 170 -2.18 9.78 -1.69
C LEU A 170 -1.96 10.49 -0.35
N SER A 171 -2.89 11.36 0.03
CA SER A 171 -2.87 12.08 1.31
C SER A 171 -2.93 11.14 2.52
N TRP A 172 -3.65 10.02 2.41
CA TRP A 172 -3.72 9.00 3.45
C TRP A 172 -2.36 8.33 3.66
N LEU A 173 -1.66 8.01 2.56
CA LEU A 173 -0.27 7.52 2.58
C LEU A 173 0.73 8.58 3.06
N GLY A 174 0.37 9.87 3.05
CA GLY A 174 1.30 10.96 3.33
C GLY A 174 2.20 11.31 2.15
N LEU A 175 1.78 10.94 0.96
CA LEU A 175 2.45 11.29 -0.28
C LEU A 175 2.00 12.70 -0.75
N PRO A 176 2.92 13.52 -1.27
CA PRO A 176 2.60 14.87 -1.73
C PRO A 176 1.64 14.88 -2.93
N ILE A 177 0.81 15.91 -3.01
CA ILE A 177 -0.08 16.12 -4.16
C ILE A 177 0.29 17.47 -4.75
N LYS A 178 0.33 17.56 -6.08
CA LYS A 178 0.56 18.83 -6.76
C LYS A 178 -0.56 19.79 -6.36
N LYS A 179 -0.20 20.89 -5.67
CA LYS A 179 -1.16 21.96 -5.39
C LYS A 179 -1.49 22.63 -6.72
N SER A 180 -2.78 22.68 -7.03
CA SER A 180 -3.30 23.43 -8.17
C SER A 180 -3.18 24.93 -7.91
#